data_AF-A0A7V2SPE1-F1
#
_entry.id   AF-A0A7V2SPE1-F1
#
_cell.length_a   1.000
_cell.length_b   1.000
_cell.length_c   1.000
_cell.angle_alpha   90.00
_cell.angle_beta   90.00
_cell.angle_gamma   90.00
#
_symmetry.space_group_name_H-M   'P 1'
#
loop_
_entity.id
_entity.type
_entity.pdbx_description
1 polymer ?
#
loop_
_entity_poly.entity_id
_entity_poly.type
_entity_poly.pdbx_seq_one_letter_code
_entity_poly.pdbx_strand_id
1 'polypeptide(L)' 'MIGKLKGIIDSYGDDWTIIDVNGVGYHVSCSAKTLTALPPAGEAA' A
#
# COMPACT_ATOMS: atom_id res chain seq x y z
N MET A 1 13.25 11.36 3.65
CA MET A 1 11.91 11.93 3.37
C MET A 1 11.38 11.24 2.11
N ILE A 2 10.17 10.68 2.13
CA ILE A 2 9.60 9.91 1.01
C ILE A 2 8.40 10.70 0.45
N GLY A 3 8.39 10.96 -0.86
CA GLY A 3 7.32 11.73 -1.52
C GLY A 3 6.28 10.89 -2.28
N LYS A 4 6.64 9.66 -2.66
CA LYS A 4 5.77 8.71 -3.36
C LYS A 4 6.30 7.29 -3.18
N LEU A 5 5.41 6.31 -3.16
CA LEU A 5 5.72 4.89 -3.31
C LEU A 5 5.10 4.38 -4.61
N LYS A 6 5.77 3.42 -5.25
CA LYS A 6 5.27 2.66 -6.39
C LYS A 6 5.71 1.24 -6.19
N GLY A 7 4.77 0.30 -6.20
CA GLY A 7 5.05 -1.07 -5.84
C GLY A 7 3.82 -1.96 -6.00
N ILE A 8 3.87 -3.13 -5.41
CA ILE A 8 2.77 -4.07 -5.35
C ILE A 8 2.12 -3.95 -3.98
N ILE A 9 0.79 -3.96 -3.94
CA ILE A 9 0.08 -4.11 -2.68
C ILE A 9 0.37 -5.51 -2.15
N ASP A 10 1.07 -5.61 -1.04
CA ASP A 10 1.31 -6.90 -0.38
C ASP A 10 0.11 -7.28 0.51
N SER A 11 -0.31 -6.36 1.39
CA SER A 11 -1.37 -6.63 2.37
C SER A 11 -2.12 -5.37 2.81
N TYR A 12 -3.30 -5.59 3.39
CA TYR A 12 -4.22 -4.56 3.90
C TYR A 12 -4.60 -4.81 5.35
N GLY A 13 -4.80 -3.73 6.09
CA GLY A 13 -5.52 -3.70 7.36
C GLY A 13 -6.65 -2.67 7.32
N ASP A 14 -7.22 -2.36 8.49
CA ASP A 14 -8.39 -1.48 8.60
C ASP A 14 -8.05 0.00 8.32
N ASP A 15 -6.81 0.42 8.58
CA ASP A 15 -6.31 1.80 8.42
C ASP A 15 -4.89 1.87 7.83
N TRP A 16 -4.40 0.75 7.28
CA TRP A 16 -3.06 0.66 6.71
C TRP A 16 -2.97 -0.32 5.54
N THR A 17 -1.89 -0.18 4.77
CA THR A 17 -1.49 -1.14 3.73
C THR A 17 0.03 -1.30 3.72
N ILE A 18 0.51 -2.47 3.30
CA ILE A 18 1.93 -2.69 2.99
C ILE A 18 2.09 -2.66 1.48
N ILE A 19 3.00 -1.81 1.01
CA ILE A 19 3.43 -1.74 -0.38
C ILE A 19 4.82 -2.35 -0.48
N ASP A 20 4.94 -3.47 -1.19
CA ASP A 20 6.23 -4.02 -1.58
C ASP A 20 6.82 -3.15 -2.71
N VAL A 21 7.97 -2.54 -2.43
CA VAL A 21 8.78 -1.85 -3.43
C VAL A 21 10.09 -2.62 -3.59
N ASN A 22 10.12 -3.54 -4.55
CA ASN A 22 11.28 -4.38 -4.89
C ASN A 22 11.84 -5.19 -3.71
N GLY A 23 10.96 -5.81 -2.91
CA GLY A 23 11.31 -6.64 -1.77
C GLY A 23 11.40 -5.90 -0.44
N VAL A 24 11.03 -4.61 -0.41
CA VAL A 24 10.94 -3.82 0.83
C VAL A 24 9.48 -3.47 1.09
N GLY A 25 8.92 -4.00 2.19
CA GLY A 25 7.55 -3.72 2.62
C GLY A 25 7.45 -2.37 3.33
N TYR A 26 6.79 -1.40 2.70
CA TYR A 26 6.50 -0.10 3.28
C TYR A 26 5.13 -0.11 3.94
N HIS A 27 5.09 0.05 5.26
CA HIS A 27 3.86 0.24 6.00
C HIS A 27 3.35 1.67 5.83
N VAL A 28 2.17 1.81 5.23
CA VAL A 28 1.53 3.09 4.92
C VAL A 28 0.18 3.15 5.61
N SER A 29 0.02 4.08 6.55
CA SER A 29 -1.28 4.38 7.15
C SER A 29 -2.06 5.30 6.23
N CYS A 30 -3.32 4.95 5.94
CA CYS A 30 -4.20 5.77 5.12
C CYS A 30 -5.67 5.57 5.50
N SER A 31 -6.52 6.53 5.13
CA SER A 31 -7.95 6.47 5.48
C SER A 31 -8.65 5.28 4.82
N ALA A 32 -9.73 4.79 5.42
CA ALA A 32 -10.58 3.74 4.82
C ALA A 32 -11.04 4.08 3.39
N LYS A 33 -11.29 5.38 3.10
CA LYS A 33 -11.63 5.84 1.74
C LYS A 33 -10.48 5.66 0.75
N THR A 34 -9.24 5.84 1.20
CA THR A 34 -8.05 5.61 0.37
C THR A 34 -7.85 4.12 0.17
N LEU A 35 -8.01 3.31 1.21
CA LEU A 35 -7.89 1.85 1.15
C LEU A 35 -8.87 1.24 0.15
N THR A 36 -10.14 1.69 0.14
CA THR A 36 -11.14 1.18 -0.81
C THR A 36 -10.91 1.60 -2.26
N ALA A 37 -10.09 2.63 -2.50
CA ALA A 37 -9.70 3.06 -3.83
C ALA A 37 -8.42 2.35 -4.34
N LEU A 38 -7.73 1.60 -3.48
CA LEU A 38 -6.53 0.87 -3.87
C LEU A 38 -6.88 -0.46 -4.58
N PRO A 39 -6.02 -0.93 -5.49
CA PRO A 39 -6.18 -2.22 -6.15
C PRO A 39 -6.13 -3.41 -5.18
N PRO A 40 -6.62 -4.60 -5.55
CA PRO A 40 -6.47 -5.81 -4.73
C PRO A 40 -5.00 -6.13 -4.38
N ALA A 41 -4.79 -6.91 -3.31
CA ALA A 41 -3.47 -7.43 -2.97
C ALA A 41 -2.90 -8.27 -4.12
N GLY A 42 -1.61 -8.07 -4.44
CA GLY A 42 -0.93 -8.63 -5.59
C GLY A 42 -0.97 -7.75 -6.85
N GLU A 43 -1.72 -6.64 -6.85
CA GLU A 43 -1.76 -5.68 -7.96
C GLU A 43 -0.90 -4.44 -7.69
N ALA A 44 -0.58 -3.72 -8.76
CA ALA A 44 0.29 -2.54 -8.70
C ALA A 44 -0.43 -1.32 -8.12
N ALA A 45 0.16 -0.70 -7.10
CA ALA A 45 -0.30 0.54 -6.45
C ALA A 45 0.06 1.81 -7.23
#